data_AF-A0A420RXK7-F1
#
_entry.id   AF-A0A420RXK7-F1
#
_cell.length_a   1.000
_cell.length_b   1.000
_cell.length_c   1.000
_cell.angle_alpha   90.00
_cell.angle_beta   90.00
_cell.angle_gamma   90.00
#
_symmetry.space_group_name_H-M   'P 1'
#
loop_
_entity.id
_entity.type
_entity.pdbx_description
1 polymer ?
#
loop_
_entity_poly.entity_id
_entity_poly.type
_entity_poly.pdbx_seq_one_letter_code
_entity_poly.pdbx_strand_id
1 'polypeptide(L)'
;MHQAAVAVEYIAGQSKPKCSIDWNFYTEPQEGLDDRKLAYHRGRGLGGSSILNGFYYRCGSANVDDHWVELGEPRLELEEVYPSFIKVVTVSYYSRLFFL
;
A
#
# COMPACT_ATOMS: atom_id res chain seq x y z
N MET A 1 15.80 10.03 20.14
CA MET A 1 14.33 9.99 19.97
C MET A 1 13.85 11.35 19.47
N HIS A 2 14.18 11.73 18.23
CA HIS A 2 13.70 12.96 17.62
C HIS A 2 12.42 12.67 16.82
N GLN A 3 11.31 13.26 17.29
CA GLN A 3 9.99 13.42 16.67
C GLN A 3 9.29 12.17 16.10
N ALA A 4 8.58 11.48 16.99
CA ALA A 4 7.42 10.63 16.65
C ALA A 4 6.15 11.45 16.29
N ALA A 5 6.24 12.78 16.15
CA ALA A 5 5.08 13.64 15.86
C ALA A 5 4.53 13.40 14.44
N VAL A 6 5.38 12.99 13.49
CA VAL A 6 5.04 12.83 12.08
C VAL A 6 4.19 11.58 11.83
N ALA A 7 4.40 10.52 12.62
CA ALA A 7 3.64 9.26 12.53
C ALA A 7 2.17 9.42 12.98
N VAL A 8 1.81 10.52 13.65
CA VAL A 8 0.45 10.79 14.17
C VAL A 8 -0.41 11.56 13.14
N GLU A 9 0.15 11.98 12.00
CA GLU A 9 -0.56 12.80 11.00
C GLU A 9 -1.38 11.99 9.99
N TYR A 10 -1.19 10.66 9.93
CA TYR A 10 -1.86 9.77 8.99
C TYR A 10 -2.21 8.44 9.66
N ILE A 11 -3.50 8.18 9.85
CA ILE A 11 -4.00 6.88 10.33
C ILE A 11 -5.03 6.39 9.32
N ALA A 12 -4.85 5.16 8.83
CA ALA A 12 -5.85 4.41 8.07
C ALA A 12 -6.49 5.17 6.89
N GLY A 13 -5.68 5.85 6.08
CA GLY A 13 -6.16 6.49 4.85
C GLY A 13 -6.63 7.94 5.02
N GLN A 14 -6.52 8.52 6.22
CA GLN A 14 -6.90 9.91 6.47
C GLN A 14 -5.66 10.73 6.82
N SER A 15 -5.24 11.60 5.89
CA SER A 15 -4.25 12.64 6.18
C SER A 15 -4.93 13.89 6.71
N LYS A 16 -4.30 14.57 7.68
CA LYS A 16 -4.69 15.95 7.99
C LYS A 16 -4.45 16.84 6.76
N PRO A 17 -5.30 17.85 6.49
CA PRO A 17 -5.01 18.83 5.44
C PRO A 17 -3.62 19.45 5.64
N LYS A 18 -2.80 19.48 4.57
CA LYS A 18 -1.40 19.95 4.58
C LYS A 18 -0.46 19.07 5.42
N CYS A 19 -0.70 17.77 5.46
CA CYS A 19 0.23 16.82 6.05
C CYS A 19 1.59 16.88 5.34
N SER A 20 2.67 16.99 6.10
CA SER A 20 4.03 17.19 5.56
C SER A 20 4.59 15.98 4.82
N ILE A 21 4.10 14.79 5.19
CA ILE A 21 4.47 13.49 4.60
C ILE A 21 3.50 13.02 3.51
N ASP A 22 2.52 13.85 3.13
CA ASP A 22 1.62 13.63 2.00
C ASP A 22 1.93 14.64 0.89
N TRP A 23 1.78 14.25 -0.37
CA TRP A 23 1.80 15.18 -1.49
C TRP A 23 0.55 16.07 -1.53
N ASN A 24 -0.51 15.69 -0.81
CA ASN A 24 -1.77 16.43 -0.71
C ASN A 24 -2.43 16.66 -2.09
N PHE A 25 -2.39 15.65 -2.96
CA PHE A 25 -3.08 15.73 -4.25
C PHE A 25 -4.59 15.66 -4.07
N TYR A 26 -5.29 16.30 -5.00
CA TYR A 26 -6.73 16.18 -5.18
C TYR A 26 -7.01 15.80 -6.62
N THR A 27 -8.06 15.02 -6.84
CA THR A 27 -8.56 14.77 -8.19
C THR A 27 -9.12 16.06 -8.80
N GLU A 28 -9.23 16.10 -10.13
CA GLU A 28 -10.16 17.03 -10.78
C GLU A 28 -11.61 16.72 -10.34
N PRO A 29 -12.57 17.65 -10.52
CA PRO A 29 -13.98 17.38 -10.28
C PRO A 29 -14.41 16.11 -11.01
N GLN A 30 -15.04 15.18 -10.29
CA GLN A 30 -15.51 13.92 -10.86
C GLN A 30 -17.00 14.04 -11.20
N GLU A 31 -17.34 14.12 -12.49
CA GLU A 31 -18.74 14.24 -12.97
C GLU A 31 -19.63 13.14 -12.37
N GLY A 32 -19.14 11.90 -12.32
CA GLY A 32 -19.84 10.76 -11.73
C GLY A 32 -19.98 10.79 -10.20
N LEU A 33 -19.49 11.84 -9.52
CA LEU A 33 -19.54 11.99 -8.06
C LEU A 33 -20.00 13.40 -7.65
N ASP A 34 -20.92 14.02 -8.42
CA ASP A 34 -21.44 15.38 -8.19
C ASP A 34 -20.33 16.44 -8.14
N ASP A 35 -19.38 16.35 -9.07
CA ASP A 35 -18.21 17.24 -9.19
C ASP A 35 -17.33 17.32 -7.93
N ARG A 36 -17.45 16.34 -7.03
CA ARG A 36 -16.61 16.28 -5.83
C ARG A 36 -15.15 16.07 -6.21
N LYS A 37 -14.27 16.82 -5.53
CA LYS A 37 -12.84 16.57 -5.51
C LYS A 37 -12.50 15.62 -4.38
N LEU A 38 -11.80 14.55 -4.70
CA LEU A 38 -11.37 13.56 -3.71
C LEU A 38 -9.90 13.77 -3.37
N ALA A 39 -9.57 13.61 -2.09
CA ALA A 39 -8.17 13.57 -1.67
C ALA A 39 -7.51 12.30 -2.23
N TYR A 40 -6.32 12.46 -2.81
CA TYR A 40 -5.55 11.38 -3.41
C TYR A 40 -4.19 11.25 -2.74
N HIS A 41 -4.21 10.60 -1.57
CA HIS A 41 -3.06 10.52 -0.67
C HIS A 41 -1.87 9.79 -1.31
N ARG A 42 -0.68 10.43 -1.29
CA ARG A 42 0.57 9.85 -1.78
C ARG A 42 1.71 10.21 -0.84
N GLY A 43 2.50 9.22 -0.43
CA GLY A 43 3.58 9.43 0.52
C GLY A 43 4.72 10.28 -0.06
N ARG A 44 5.11 11.30 0.69
CA ARG A 44 6.20 12.24 0.38
C ARG A 44 7.34 12.03 1.36
N GLY A 45 8.30 11.18 0.98
CA GLY A 45 9.46 10.87 1.80
C GLY A 45 10.15 9.58 1.35
N LEU A 46 11.21 9.20 2.06
CA LEU A 46 11.88 7.92 1.85
C LEU A 46 10.91 6.77 2.15
N GLY A 47 10.77 5.80 1.23
CA GLY A 47 9.74 4.76 1.27
C GLY A 47 8.45 5.13 0.51
N GLY A 48 8.26 6.39 0.11
CA GLY A 48 7.13 6.82 -0.70
C GLY A 48 5.79 6.50 -0.04
N SER A 49 4.82 5.96 -0.78
CA SER A 49 3.50 5.62 -0.23
C SER A 49 3.51 4.52 0.83
N SER A 50 4.57 3.71 0.97
CA SER A 50 4.59 2.64 1.99
C SER A 50 4.69 3.18 3.41
N ILE A 51 5.11 4.44 3.60
CA ILE A 51 5.19 5.07 4.92
C ILE A 51 3.84 5.58 5.42
N LEU A 52 2.85 5.69 4.53
CA LEU A 52 1.50 6.16 4.84
C LEU A 52 0.46 5.03 4.80
N ASN A 53 0.73 3.92 4.12
CA ASN A 53 -0.33 2.94 3.85
C ASN A 53 -0.88 2.27 5.14
N GLY A 54 -1.93 1.47 4.98
CA GLY A 54 -2.54 0.73 6.09
C GLY A 54 -1.79 -0.54 6.52
N PHE A 55 -0.52 -0.71 6.12
CA PHE A 55 0.32 -1.88 6.43
C PHE A 55 -0.28 -3.24 6.06
N TYR A 56 -1.23 -3.28 5.13
CA TYR A 56 -1.84 -4.50 4.64
C TYR A 56 -0.96 -5.17 3.59
N TYR A 57 -0.67 -6.47 3.77
CA TYR A 57 0.01 -7.29 2.79
C TYR A 57 -0.92 -8.37 2.25
N ARG A 58 -1.04 -8.44 0.92
CA ARG A 58 -1.80 -9.46 0.20
C ARG A 58 -1.26 -9.59 -1.22
N CYS A 59 -1.13 -10.83 -1.68
CA CYS A 59 -0.95 -11.13 -3.10
C CYS A 59 -2.32 -11.08 -3.82
N GLY A 60 -2.31 -10.71 -5.10
CA GLY A 60 -3.51 -10.68 -5.94
C GLY A 60 -4.25 -12.02 -5.96
N SER A 61 -5.50 -12.03 -6.41
CA SER A 61 -6.20 -13.27 -6.74
C SER A 61 -5.71 -13.79 -8.09
N ALA A 62 -5.70 -15.12 -8.29
CA ALA A 62 -5.30 -15.76 -9.54
C ALA A 62 -5.94 -15.12 -10.79
N ASN A 63 -7.23 -14.78 -10.74
CA ASN A 63 -7.94 -14.14 -11.85
C ASN A 63 -7.32 -12.80 -12.31
N VAL A 64 -6.60 -12.09 -11.44
CA VAL A 64 -5.90 -10.84 -11.80
C VAL A 64 -4.65 -11.17 -12.58
N ASP A 65 -3.91 -12.19 -12.16
CA ASP A 65 -2.71 -12.68 -12.84
C ASP A 65 -3.08 -13.25 -14.22
N ASP A 66 -4.15 -14.07 -14.30
CA ASP A 66 -4.71 -14.58 -15.56
C ASP A 66 -5.08 -13.44 -16.51
N HIS A 67 -5.71 -12.38 -16.00
CA HIS A 67 -6.07 -11.23 -16.82
C HIS A 67 -4.84 -10.50 -17.39
N TRP A 68 -3.74 -10.43 -16.64
CA TRP A 68 -2.49 -9.87 -17.17
C TRP A 68 -1.89 -10.74 -18.28
N VAL A 69 -2.01 -12.06 -18.16
CA VAL A 69 -1.61 -13.00 -19.22
C VAL A 69 -2.46 -12.78 -20.48
N GLU A 70 -3.77 -12.62 -20.34
CA GLU A 70 -4.69 -12.31 -21.45
C GLU A 70 -4.33 -10.99 -22.16
N LEU A 71 -3.87 -9.99 -21.40
CA LEU A 71 -3.39 -8.72 -21.93
C LEU A 71 -2.02 -8.82 -22.64
N GLY A 72 -1.41 -10.01 -22.67
CA GLY A 72 -0.16 -10.28 -23.39
C GLY A 72 1.09 -10.26 -22.54
N GLU A 73 0.98 -10.31 -21.21
CA GLU A 73 2.13 -10.40 -20.29
C GLU A 73 2.22 -11.79 -19.63
N PRO A 74 2.67 -12.84 -20.36
CA PRO A 74 2.70 -14.22 -19.87
C PRO A 74 3.63 -14.42 -18.66
N ARG A 75 4.61 -13.52 -18.45
CA ARG A 75 5.50 -13.54 -17.28
C ARG A 75 4.80 -13.21 -15.96
N LEU A 76 3.55 -12.73 -16.04
CA LEU A 76 2.71 -12.44 -14.90
C LEU A 76 1.77 -13.60 -14.56
N GLU A 77 1.89 -14.75 -15.24
CA GLU A 77 1.23 -15.99 -14.84
C GLU A 77 1.56 -16.32 -13.37
N LEU A 78 0.57 -16.81 -12.62
CA LEU A 78 0.67 -16.98 -11.17
C LEU A 78 1.86 -17.85 -10.80
N GLU A 79 2.08 -18.95 -11.51
CA GLU A 79 3.15 -19.91 -11.33
C GLU A 79 4.54 -19.27 -11.48
N GLU A 80 4.68 -18.30 -12.39
CA GLU A 80 5.93 -17.58 -12.65
C GLU A 80 6.21 -16.52 -11.58
N VAL A 81 5.17 -15.82 -11.11
CA VAL A 81 5.33 -14.71 -10.15
C VAL A 81 5.33 -15.18 -8.69
N TYR A 82 4.65 -16.28 -8.36
CA TYR A 82 4.49 -16.77 -6.99
C TYR A 82 5.81 -16.97 -6.23
N PRO A 83 6.88 -17.55 -6.83
CA PRO A 83 8.18 -17.65 -6.16
C PRO A 83 8.75 -16.28 -5.74
N SER A 84 8.45 -15.21 -6.48
CA SER A 84 8.88 -13.85 -6.14
C SER A 84 8.13 -13.30 -4.93
N PHE A 85 6.83 -13.59 -4.79
CA PHE A 85 6.07 -13.21 -3.60
C PHE A 85 6.61 -13.85 -2.32
N ILE A 86 7.08 -15.10 -2.40
CA ILE A 86 7.71 -15.78 -1.27
C ILE A 86 9.07 -15.16 -0.92
N LYS A 87 9.86 -14.77 -1.91
CA LYS A 87 11.19 -14.17 -1.69
C LYS A 87 11.13 -12.82 -0.96
N VAL A 88 10.08 -12.03 -1.18
CA VAL A 88 9.98 -10.66 -0.64
C VAL A 88 9.34 -10.59 0.75
N VAL A 89 8.81 -11.69 1.27
CA VAL A 89 8.13 -11.74 2.57
C VAL A 89 8.90 -12.59 3.58
N THR A 90 9.07 -12.07 4.79
CA THR A 90 9.54 -12.86 5.94
C THR A 90 8.43 -12.90 6.99
N VAL A 91 7.86 -14.07 7.20
CA VAL A 91 6.85 -14.29 8.25
C VAL A 91 7.57 -14.69 9.53
N SER A 92 7.61 -13.78 10.50
CA SER A 92 8.22 -14.04 11.80
C SER A 92 7.20 -14.66 12.75
N TYR A 93 7.46 -15.89 13.21
CA TYR A 93 6.67 -16.53 14.26
C TYR A 93 7.29 -16.22 15.63
N TYR A 94 6.48 -15.71 16.56
CA TYR A 94 6.88 -15.55 17.95
C TYR A 94 6.65 -16.88 18.70
N SER A 95 7.68 -17.70 18.86
CA SER A 95 7.66 -18.78 19.85
C SER A 95 8.06 -18.20 21.21
N ARG A 96 7.08 -17.85 22.06
CA ARG A 96 7.34 -17.70 23.50
C ARG A 96 7.59 -19.10 24.07
N LEU A 97 8.86 -19.45 24.23
CA LEU A 97 9.25 -20.38 25.28
C LEU A 97 9.02 -19.68 26.62
N PHE A 98 7.81 -19.84 27.17
CA PHE A 98 7.64 -19.82 28.62
C PHE A 98 8.27 -21.12 29.14
N PHE A 99 9.55 -21.08 29.47
CA PHE A 99 10.06 -22.00 30.48
C PHE A 99 9.61 -21.47 31.84
N LEU A 100 8.94 -22.36 32.57
CA LEU A 100 8.49 -22.25 33.96
C LEU A 100 9.59 -21.73 34.89
#